data_AF-A0A6C1RSD6-F1
#
_entry.id   AF-A0A6C1RSD6-F1
#
_cell.length_a   1.000
_cell.length_b   1.000
_cell.length_c   1.000
_cell.angle_alpha   90.00
_cell.angle_beta   90.00
_cell.angle_gamma   90.00
#
_symmetry.space_group_name_H-M   'P 1'
#
loop_
_entity.id
_entity.type
_entity.pdbx_description
1 polymer ?
#
loop_
_entity_poly.entity_id
_entity_poly.type
_entity_poly.pdbx_seq_one_letter_code
_entity_poly.pdbx_strand_id
1 'polypeptide(L)'
;MKNMKPILNAAAIMLFTAGVLFPLAADTVTLQNDEDAPFFFTVVQRQSDAYERLTASLAGALAILRDTAELEQMVPPGGVSPLLGSRHNAYLVGVFVRPGQPAYPVAAVEVDSHAGTIVISRKHVLLDEAGQQLSIRPWHARIGDEPIILDNRYLDWEPHLPLVRFAQPIQPAEFVLQTEDGRDRVALSRSHFWGRGGTQLDTVKAVAGKRAVYLKLSSHSQLTPGMSLFLFFYRDGRQPSARYTVEIPITDGSGWVLLWTEGSDEPRVIGNYVSDRFLLEAQMRYDLVPQAILGQRLPNAFADIATGFSGAGRHEEFYHARIYLSSIDGL
;
A
#
# COMPACT_ATOMS: atom_id res chain seq x y z
N MET A 1 -10.70 -14.61 -40.21
CA MET A 1 -9.77 -14.24 -39.12
C MET A 1 -9.78 -12.73 -39.01
N LYS A 2 -10.43 -12.18 -37.98
CA LYS A 2 -10.58 -10.73 -37.78
C LYS A 2 -9.43 -10.24 -36.92
N ASN A 3 -8.72 -9.23 -37.41
CA ASN A 3 -7.63 -8.52 -36.75
C ASN A 3 -8.02 -8.11 -35.32
N MET A 4 -7.45 -8.78 -34.32
CA MET A 4 -7.38 -8.29 -32.95
C MET A 4 -6.41 -7.11 -32.94
N LYS A 5 -6.91 -5.90 -32.67
CA LYS A 5 -6.06 -4.77 -32.29
C LYS A 5 -5.53 -5.07 -30.88
N PRO A 6 -4.20 -5.04 -30.64
CA PRO A 6 -3.67 -5.19 -29.30
C PRO A 6 -4.09 -3.98 -28.48
N ILE A 7 -4.87 -4.23 -27.44
CA ILE A 7 -5.09 -3.31 -26.33
C ILE A 7 -3.79 -3.35 -25.52
N LEU A 8 -3.23 -2.18 -25.21
CA LEU A 8 -1.90 -1.91 -24.66
C LEU A 8 -0.72 -1.92 -25.66
N ASN A 9 -0.70 -0.92 -26.55
CA ASN A 9 0.54 -0.34 -27.09
C ASN A 9 1.02 0.86 -26.23
N ALA A 10 0.69 0.86 -24.93
CA ALA A 10 1.38 1.71 -23.98
C ALA A 10 2.76 1.10 -23.80
N ALA A 11 3.75 1.68 -24.50
CA ALA A 11 5.15 1.50 -24.16
C ALA A 11 5.25 1.66 -22.64
N ALA A 12 5.52 0.54 -21.97
CA ALA A 12 5.86 0.51 -20.56
C ALA A 12 7.16 1.29 -20.43
N ILE A 13 7.05 2.61 -20.28
CA ILE A 13 8.15 3.46 -19.88
C ILE A 13 8.50 2.97 -18.48
N MET A 14 9.56 2.16 -18.40
CA MET A 14 10.27 1.87 -17.16
C MET A 14 10.78 3.20 -16.60
N LEU A 15 9.96 3.87 -15.81
CA LEU A 15 10.38 4.95 -14.94
C LEU A 15 10.87 4.33 -13.63
N PHE A 16 12.00 3.63 -13.72
CA PHE A 16 12.82 3.26 -12.57
C PHE A 16 13.75 4.42 -12.24
N THR A 17 13.26 5.44 -11.53
CA THR A 17 14.07 6.32 -10.66
C THR A 17 13.19 7.38 -9.98
N ALA A 18 13.29 7.43 -8.65
CA ALA A 18 12.97 8.55 -7.74
C ALA A 18 11.76 9.43 -8.08
N GLY A 19 10.60 9.11 -7.49
CA GLY A 19 9.48 10.05 -7.37
C GLY A 19 8.60 10.16 -8.62
N VAL A 20 8.12 9.03 -9.15
CA VAL A 20 7.00 9.06 -10.09
C VAL A 20 5.79 9.65 -9.36
N LEU A 21 5.60 10.96 -9.54
CA LEU A 21 4.40 11.68 -9.18
C LEU A 21 3.30 11.15 -10.11
N PHE A 22 2.58 10.13 -9.64
CA PHE A 22 1.29 9.79 -10.24
C PHE A 22 0.44 11.08 -10.23
N PRO A 23 -0.37 11.33 -11.28
CA PRO A 23 -1.24 12.51 -11.32
C PRO A 23 -2.30 12.38 -10.22
N LEU A 24 -1.92 12.79 -9.02
CA LEU A 24 -2.87 13.16 -8.00
C LEU A 24 -3.58 14.42 -8.49
N ALA A 25 -4.85 14.59 -8.15
CA ALA A 25 -5.57 15.82 -8.47
C ALA A 25 -4.73 17.03 -8.02
N ALA A 26 -4.76 18.13 -8.78
CA ALA A 26 -3.86 19.28 -8.67
C ALA A 26 -3.74 19.92 -7.27
N ASP A 27 -4.60 19.52 -6.32
CA ASP A 27 -4.66 20.02 -4.95
C ASP A 27 -4.37 18.93 -3.88
N THR A 28 -3.76 17.81 -4.27
CA THR A 28 -3.49 16.71 -3.32
C THR A 28 -2.13 16.88 -2.65
N VAL A 29 -2.14 17.03 -1.33
CA VAL A 29 -0.92 17.00 -0.52
C VAL A 29 -0.52 15.55 -0.26
N THR A 30 0.74 15.20 -0.53
CA THR A 30 1.29 13.87 -0.19
C THR A 30 2.04 13.94 1.13
N LEU A 31 1.80 12.98 2.02
CA LEU A 31 2.61 12.79 3.22
C LEU A 31 3.67 11.73 2.94
N GLN A 32 4.92 12.00 3.33
CA GLN A 32 6.02 11.04 3.31
C GLN A 32 6.53 10.86 4.74
N ASN A 33 6.66 9.62 5.19
CA ASN A 33 7.21 9.30 6.50
C ASN A 33 8.68 8.89 6.38
N ASP A 34 9.58 9.68 6.95
CA ASP A 34 11.04 9.42 6.95
C ASP A 34 11.50 8.60 8.17
N GLU A 35 10.56 8.10 8.98
CA GLU A 35 10.85 7.24 10.13
C GLU A 35 10.65 5.75 9.84
N ASP A 36 11.26 4.93 10.69
CA ASP A 36 11.15 3.47 10.71
C ASP A 36 9.89 2.95 11.43
N ALA A 37 8.95 3.84 11.77
CA ALA A 37 7.74 3.54 12.52
C ALA A 37 6.53 4.17 11.83
N PRO A 38 5.36 3.50 11.80
CA PRO A 38 4.14 4.09 11.28
C PRO A 38 3.75 5.34 12.07
N PHE A 39 3.34 6.39 11.35
CA PHE A 39 2.83 7.62 11.93
C PHE A 39 1.31 7.64 11.86
N PHE A 40 0.64 7.54 13.01
CA PHE A 40 -0.81 7.63 13.14
C PHE A 40 -1.21 9.03 13.53
N PHE A 41 -2.20 9.61 12.87
CA PHE A 41 -2.52 11.02 13.07
C PHE A 41 -4.00 11.36 12.91
N THR A 42 -4.35 12.52 13.47
CA THR A 42 -5.57 13.25 13.19
C THR A 42 -5.21 14.60 12.57
N VAL A 43 -6.17 15.22 11.89
CA VAL A 43 -5.97 16.54 11.28
C VAL A 43 -6.73 17.59 12.06
N VAL A 44 -6.01 18.63 12.46
CA VAL A 44 -6.49 19.77 13.23
C VAL A 44 -6.61 20.97 12.30
N GLN A 45 -7.84 21.42 12.05
CA GLN A 45 -8.11 22.57 11.16
C GLN A 45 -7.81 23.88 11.88
N ARG A 46 -7.20 24.86 11.18
CA ARG A 46 -6.80 26.15 11.77
C ARG A 46 -7.91 26.97 12.41
N GLN A 47 -9.16 26.77 12.00
CA GLN A 47 -10.33 27.47 12.53
C GLN A 47 -11.06 26.69 13.65
N SER A 48 -10.42 25.67 14.23
CA SER A 48 -11.03 24.83 15.27
C SER A 48 -10.48 25.14 16.66
N ASP A 49 -11.29 24.91 17.69
CA ASP A 49 -10.85 24.97 19.10
C ASP A 49 -9.64 24.05 19.37
N ALA A 50 -9.54 22.94 18.64
CA ALA A 50 -8.39 22.04 18.70
C ALA A 50 -7.09 22.75 18.25
N TYR A 51 -7.15 23.63 17.26
CA TYR A 51 -6.00 24.41 16.82
C TYR A 51 -5.59 25.46 17.86
N GLU A 52 -6.55 26.16 18.47
CA GLU A 52 -6.25 27.10 19.55
C GLU A 52 -5.56 26.39 20.72
N ARG A 53 -6.05 25.22 21.12
CA ARG A 53 -5.40 24.38 22.15
C ARG A 53 -3.99 23.96 21.74
N LEU A 54 -3.81 23.47 20.52
CA LEU A 54 -2.51 23.03 19.99
C LEU A 54 -1.47 24.16 20.04
N THR A 55 -1.85 25.36 19.59
CA THR A 55 -0.94 26.50 19.51
C THR A 55 -0.70 27.19 20.85
N ALA A 56 -1.63 27.04 21.81
CA ALA A 56 -1.47 27.60 23.16
C ALA A 56 -0.47 26.83 24.02
N SER A 57 -0.33 25.51 23.86
CA SER A 57 0.58 24.70 24.68
C SER A 57 0.85 23.30 24.13
N LEU A 58 1.96 22.69 24.56
CA LEU A 58 2.25 21.27 24.34
C LEU A 58 1.19 20.34 24.95
N ALA A 59 0.60 20.74 26.08
CA ALA A 59 -0.51 20.02 26.70
C ALA A 59 -1.74 19.94 25.79
N GLY A 60 -1.91 20.94 24.91
CA GLY A 60 -2.95 20.94 23.88
C GLY A 60 -2.82 19.79 22.89
N ALA A 61 -1.61 19.47 22.43
CA ALA A 61 -1.37 18.30 21.56
C ALA A 61 -1.79 16.99 22.23
N LEU A 62 -1.44 16.80 23.50
CA LEU A 62 -1.86 15.63 24.27
C LEU A 62 -3.37 15.57 24.48
N ALA A 63 -4.01 16.70 24.74
CA ALA A 63 -5.46 16.78 24.88
C ALA A 63 -6.17 16.37 23.58
N ILE A 64 -5.70 16.87 22.44
CA ILE A 64 -6.25 16.50 21.12
C ILE A 64 -6.16 14.99 20.90
N LEU A 65 -5.02 14.37 21.18
CA LEU A 65 -4.85 12.93 21.01
C LEU A 65 -5.75 12.10 21.94
N ARG A 66 -5.97 12.56 23.18
CA ARG A 66 -6.86 11.90 24.17
C ARG A 66 -8.34 12.04 23.82
N ASP A 67 -8.72 13.21 23.31
CA ASP A 67 -10.10 13.55 22.95
C ASP A 67 -10.49 12.95 21.59
N THR A 68 -9.50 12.67 20.74
CA THR A 68 -9.73 12.01 19.44
C THR A 68 -10.22 10.59 19.69
N ALA A 69 -11.37 10.26 19.10
CA ALA A 69 -11.98 8.94 19.26
C ALA A 69 -11.01 7.84 18.82
N GLU A 70 -10.46 7.95 17.61
CA GLU A 70 -9.46 7.04 17.05
C GLU A 70 -8.50 7.76 16.07
N LEU A 71 -7.22 7.42 16.11
CA LEU A 71 -6.20 7.84 15.14
C LEU A 71 -6.29 6.91 13.94
N GLU A 72 -7.14 7.32 13.03
CA GLU A 72 -7.65 6.50 11.95
C GLU A 72 -6.82 6.62 10.67
N GLN A 73 -5.97 7.65 10.55
CA GLN A 73 -5.09 7.85 9.41
C GLN A 73 -3.66 7.45 9.77
N MET A 74 -2.97 6.82 8.82
CA MET A 74 -1.62 6.29 9.01
C MET A 74 -0.77 6.49 7.75
N VAL A 75 0.50 6.83 7.97
CA VAL A 75 1.56 6.76 6.96
C VAL A 75 2.53 5.66 7.40
N PRO A 76 2.74 4.61 6.59
CA PRO A 76 3.62 3.51 6.98
C PRO A 76 5.10 3.95 7.10
N PRO A 77 5.97 3.15 7.73
CA PRO A 77 7.41 3.38 7.76
C PRO A 77 8.01 3.60 6.37
N GLY A 78 8.82 4.65 6.20
CA GLY A 78 9.43 5.02 4.91
C GLY A 78 8.45 5.41 3.80
N GLY A 79 7.15 5.32 4.07
CA GLY A 79 6.13 5.29 3.04
C GLY A 79 5.46 6.62 2.77
N VAL A 80 4.51 6.56 1.85
CA VAL A 80 3.79 7.73 1.35
C VAL A 80 2.29 7.50 1.44
N SER A 81 1.53 8.56 1.72
CA SER A 81 0.06 8.51 1.83
C SER A 81 -0.56 9.82 1.34
N PRO A 82 -1.58 9.81 0.47
CA PRO A 82 -2.27 11.02 0.09
C PRO A 82 -3.10 11.54 1.27
N LEU A 83 -2.95 12.82 1.60
CA LEU A 83 -3.81 13.48 2.56
C LEU A 83 -5.16 13.79 1.88
N LEU A 84 -6.18 13.00 2.18
CA LEU A 84 -7.48 13.18 1.55
C LEU A 84 -8.26 14.40 2.09
N GLY A 85 -8.81 15.16 1.14
CA GLY A 85 -9.55 16.40 1.37
C GLY A 85 -8.66 17.64 1.26
N SER A 86 -9.21 18.75 0.77
CA SER A 86 -8.52 20.04 0.80
C SER A 86 -8.36 20.48 2.25
N ARG A 87 -7.14 20.35 2.78
CA ARG A 87 -6.80 20.69 4.17
C ARG A 87 -5.62 21.66 4.20
N HIS A 88 -5.72 22.67 3.34
CA HIS A 88 -4.83 23.83 3.36
C HIS A 88 -4.87 24.47 4.75
N ASN A 89 -3.70 24.81 5.30
CA ASN A 89 -3.59 25.43 6.62
C ASN A 89 -4.15 24.55 7.75
N ALA A 90 -3.76 23.28 7.80
CA ALA A 90 -4.08 22.37 8.90
C ALA A 90 -2.82 21.93 9.64
N TYR A 91 -2.98 21.30 10.80
CA TYR A 91 -1.91 20.58 11.49
C TYR A 91 -2.21 19.10 11.51
N LEU A 92 -1.20 18.26 11.29
CA LEU A 92 -1.25 16.84 11.60
C LEU A 92 -0.75 16.70 13.04
N VAL A 93 -1.56 16.12 13.90
CA VAL A 93 -1.17 15.79 15.28
C VAL A 93 -1.27 14.29 15.44
N GLY A 94 -0.17 13.65 15.82
CA GLY A 94 -0.09 12.20 15.78
C GLY A 94 1.02 11.62 16.63
N VAL A 95 1.22 10.32 16.47
CA VAL A 95 2.20 9.52 17.20
C VAL A 95 2.96 8.58 16.28
N PHE A 96 4.24 8.38 16.57
CA PHE A 96 5.03 7.29 15.97
C PHE A 96 4.84 6.02 16.79
N VAL A 97 4.31 4.97 16.18
CA VAL A 97 3.97 3.74 16.90
C VAL A 97 5.07 2.72 16.68
N ARG A 98 5.80 2.39 17.75
CA ARG A 98 6.79 1.31 17.77
C ARG A 98 6.26 0.19 18.67
N PRO A 99 5.88 -0.98 18.13
CA PRO A 99 5.27 -2.02 18.95
C PRO A 99 6.24 -2.50 20.04
N GLY A 100 5.70 -2.66 21.26
CA GLY A 100 6.45 -2.99 22.46
C GLY A 100 6.95 -1.80 23.28
N GLN A 101 6.80 -0.56 22.78
CA GLN A 101 7.20 0.63 23.54
C GLN A 101 6.15 1.03 24.59
N PRO A 102 6.57 1.48 25.78
CA PRO A 102 5.65 1.85 26.86
C PRO A 102 5.00 3.23 26.67
N ALA A 103 5.46 4.00 25.69
CA ALA A 103 4.94 5.31 25.29
C ALA A 103 5.32 5.61 23.84
N TYR A 104 4.52 6.44 23.18
CA TYR A 104 4.72 6.85 21.79
C TYR A 104 5.13 8.33 21.71
N PRO A 105 6.16 8.67 20.91
CA PRO A 105 6.51 10.06 20.60
C PRO A 105 5.32 10.80 19.99
N VAL A 106 5.03 12.00 20.49
CA VAL A 106 4.01 12.88 19.92
C VAL A 106 4.66 13.84 18.93
N ALA A 107 4.11 13.94 17.73
CA ALA A 107 4.57 14.88 16.71
C ALA A 107 3.45 15.77 16.21
N ALA A 108 3.80 16.99 15.81
CA ALA A 108 2.91 17.93 15.15
C ALA A 108 3.57 18.49 13.89
N VAL A 109 2.84 18.50 12.78
CA VAL A 109 3.35 18.94 11.46
C VAL A 109 2.36 19.90 10.85
N GLU A 110 2.81 21.09 10.45
CA GLU A 110 1.98 22.03 9.71
C GLU A 110 1.82 21.58 8.24
N VAL A 111 0.60 21.67 7.74
CA VAL A 111 0.23 21.39 6.36
C VAL A 111 0.23 22.70 5.57
N ASP A 112 1.37 23.02 4.96
CA ASP A 112 1.46 24.12 4.01
C ASP A 112 0.71 23.77 2.72
N SER A 113 -0.24 24.62 2.35
CA SER A 113 -1.05 24.48 1.14
C SER A 113 -0.24 24.50 -0.15
N HIS A 114 0.97 25.04 -0.13
CA HIS A 114 1.85 25.12 -1.30
C HIS A 114 2.80 23.92 -1.39
N ALA A 115 2.89 23.10 -0.34
CA ALA A 115 3.75 21.93 -0.34
C ALA A 115 3.06 20.78 -1.08
N GLY A 116 3.60 20.37 -2.23
CA GLY A 116 3.15 19.16 -2.92
C GLY A 116 3.44 17.89 -2.10
N THR A 117 4.49 17.91 -1.27
CA THR A 117 4.85 16.80 -0.36
C THR A 117 5.31 17.33 0.98
N ILE A 118 4.79 16.74 2.06
CA ILE A 118 5.17 17.02 3.44
C ILE A 118 5.91 15.81 3.98
N VAL A 119 7.16 16.03 4.40
CA VAL A 119 7.99 14.98 5.02
C VAL A 119 7.81 15.03 6.53
N ILE A 120 7.30 13.95 7.11
CA ILE A 120 7.12 13.73 8.54
C ILE A 120 8.32 12.94 9.04
N SER A 121 8.92 13.40 10.14
CA SER A 121 10.16 12.84 10.70
C SER A 121 10.32 13.18 12.18
N ARG A 122 11.36 12.67 12.82
CA ARG A 122 11.75 12.97 14.21
C ARG A 122 11.92 14.45 14.52
N LYS A 123 12.17 15.30 13.52
CA LYS A 123 12.27 16.76 13.69
C LYS A 123 10.95 17.40 14.11
N HIS A 124 9.84 16.71 13.86
CA HIS A 124 8.49 17.17 14.18
C HIS A 124 8.00 16.65 15.53
N VAL A 125 8.80 15.82 16.21
CA VAL A 125 8.49 15.33 17.55
C VAL A 125 8.58 16.51 18.51
N LEU A 126 7.52 16.69 19.29
CA LEU A 126 7.41 17.77 20.24
C LEU A 126 8.34 17.52 21.43
N LEU A 127 9.04 18.57 21.85
CA LEU A 127 9.92 18.56 23.03
C LEU A 127 9.34 19.49 24.09
N ASP A 128 9.44 19.10 25.36
CA ASP A 128 9.08 19.96 26.49
C ASP A 128 10.14 21.04 26.78
N GLU A 129 9.90 21.87 27.80
CA GLU A 129 10.82 22.94 28.20
C GLU A 129 12.21 22.44 28.63
N ALA A 130 12.31 21.17 29.06
CA ALA A 130 13.57 20.51 29.41
C ALA A 130 14.22 19.81 28.19
N GLY A 131 13.66 19.98 27.00
CA GLY A 131 14.10 19.30 25.78
C GLY A 131 13.80 17.81 25.75
N GLN A 132 12.96 17.31 26.68
CA GLN A 132 12.55 15.92 26.70
C GLN A 132 11.43 15.67 25.71
N GLN A 133 11.45 14.47 25.13
CA GLN A 133 10.45 14.09 24.14
C GLN A 133 9.06 13.98 24.77
N LEU A 134 8.10 14.74 24.24
CA LEU A 134 6.70 14.60 24.60
C LEU A 134 6.22 13.21 24.15
N SER A 135 5.62 12.47 25.08
CA SER A 135 5.12 11.12 24.80
C SER A 135 3.76 10.87 25.42
N ILE A 136 3.04 9.93 24.81
CA ILE A 136 1.71 9.51 25.25
C ILE A 136 1.68 8.00 25.44
N ARG A 137 0.95 7.54 26.46
CA ARG A 137 0.80 6.10 26.70
C ARG A 137 -0.09 5.47 25.62
N PRO A 138 0.14 4.19 25.24
CA PRO A 138 -0.65 3.53 24.20
C PRO A 138 -2.16 3.59 24.43
N TRP A 139 -2.65 3.38 25.66
CA TRP A 139 -4.08 3.43 25.98
C TRP A 139 -4.70 4.84 25.94
N HIS A 140 -3.89 5.90 25.81
CA HIS A 140 -4.36 7.28 25.61
C HIS A 140 -4.31 7.70 24.14
N ALA A 141 -3.46 7.07 23.32
CA ALA A 141 -3.43 7.25 21.87
C ALA A 141 -4.23 6.10 21.26
N ARG A 142 -5.55 6.31 21.10
CA ARG A 142 -6.46 5.30 20.56
C ARG A 142 -6.15 5.07 19.08
N ILE A 143 -5.17 4.22 18.78
CA ILE A 143 -4.90 3.74 17.43
C ILE A 143 -6.13 2.94 17.01
N GLY A 144 -6.61 3.14 15.78
CA GLY A 144 -7.80 2.47 15.27
C GLY A 144 -7.71 0.93 15.39
N ASP A 145 -8.85 0.26 15.38
CA ASP A 145 -8.95 -1.18 15.55
C ASP A 145 -8.86 -1.97 14.23
N GLU A 146 -8.11 -1.43 13.28
CA GLU A 146 -7.76 -2.15 12.06
C GLU A 146 -6.96 -3.42 12.40
N PRO A 147 -7.22 -4.55 11.73
CA PRO A 147 -6.63 -5.84 12.11
C PRO A 147 -5.12 -5.91 11.85
N ILE A 148 -4.59 -5.09 10.95
CA ILE A 148 -3.20 -5.09 10.52
C ILE A 148 -2.63 -3.67 10.59
N ILE A 149 -1.45 -3.54 11.19
CA ILE A 149 -0.60 -2.36 11.08
C ILE A 149 0.49 -2.65 10.05
N LEU A 150 0.67 -1.76 9.07
CA LEU A 150 1.75 -1.90 8.07
C LEU A 150 3.10 -1.53 8.69
N ASP A 151 3.81 -2.50 9.23
CA ASP A 151 5.10 -2.33 9.89
C ASP A 151 6.14 -3.44 9.61
N ASN A 152 5.84 -4.31 8.62
CA ASN A 152 6.59 -5.50 8.25
C ASN A 152 6.73 -6.53 9.38
N ARG A 153 5.82 -6.56 10.37
CA ARG A 153 5.83 -7.57 11.43
C ARG A 153 4.77 -8.63 11.19
N TYR A 154 5.19 -9.89 11.25
CA TYR A 154 4.30 -11.02 10.98
C TYR A 154 3.24 -11.27 12.08
N LEU A 155 3.32 -10.60 13.23
CA LEU A 155 2.51 -10.92 14.43
C LEU A 155 1.02 -10.72 14.18
N ASP A 156 0.63 -9.60 13.59
CA ASP A 156 -0.77 -9.30 13.24
C ASP A 156 -1.34 -10.34 12.25
N TRP A 157 -0.48 -10.99 11.48
CA TRP A 157 -0.83 -12.00 10.49
C TRP A 157 -0.89 -13.43 11.02
N GLU A 158 -0.42 -13.70 12.25
CA GLU A 158 -0.41 -15.05 12.82
C GLU A 158 -1.81 -15.68 12.91
N PRO A 159 -2.86 -14.96 13.36
CA PRO A 159 -4.20 -15.53 13.51
C PRO A 159 -4.90 -15.86 12.19
N HIS A 160 -4.52 -15.18 11.09
CA HIS A 160 -5.22 -15.29 9.81
C HIS A 160 -4.70 -16.47 8.97
N LEU A 161 -5.61 -17.25 8.39
CA LEU A 161 -5.25 -18.35 7.51
C LEU A 161 -4.77 -17.83 6.14
N PRO A 162 -3.85 -18.55 5.47
CA PRO A 162 -3.45 -18.19 4.12
C PRO A 162 -4.56 -18.46 3.10
N LEU A 163 -4.73 -17.53 2.14
CA LEU A 163 -5.57 -17.74 0.96
C LEU A 163 -4.95 -18.81 0.05
N VAL A 164 -3.63 -18.78 -0.08
CA VAL A 164 -2.85 -19.79 -0.78
C VAL A 164 -1.48 -19.92 -0.11
N ARG A 165 -1.00 -21.16 -0.06
CA ARG A 165 0.33 -21.52 0.41
C ARG A 165 0.97 -22.51 -0.57
N PHE A 166 2.21 -22.22 -0.94
CA PHE A 166 3.01 -23.00 -1.86
C PHE A 166 4.09 -23.72 -1.05
N ALA A 167 3.90 -25.03 -0.81
CA ALA A 167 4.84 -25.82 -0.01
C ALA A 167 6.25 -25.87 -0.62
N GLN A 168 6.32 -25.68 -1.94
CA GLN A 168 7.52 -25.43 -2.74
C GLN A 168 7.14 -24.42 -3.82
N PRO A 169 8.10 -23.70 -4.44
CA PRO A 169 7.79 -22.79 -5.54
C PRO A 169 7.03 -23.52 -6.66
N ILE A 170 5.76 -23.17 -6.88
CA ILE A 170 5.01 -23.70 -8.03
C ILE A 170 5.69 -23.16 -9.28
N GLN A 171 6.21 -24.06 -10.12
CA GLN A 171 6.77 -23.67 -11.41
C GLN A 171 5.64 -23.60 -12.45
N PRO A 172 5.27 -22.41 -12.94
CA PRO A 172 4.28 -22.32 -14.00
C PRO A 172 4.84 -22.93 -15.29
N ALA A 173 4.00 -23.56 -16.11
CA ALA A 173 4.46 -24.15 -17.37
C ALA A 173 4.92 -23.09 -18.38
N GLU A 174 4.26 -21.94 -18.36
CA GLU A 174 4.48 -20.80 -19.23
C GLU A 174 4.39 -19.49 -18.45
N PHE A 175 4.93 -18.43 -19.03
CA PHE A 175 4.85 -17.07 -18.51
C PHE A 175 4.54 -16.11 -19.65
N VAL A 176 4.09 -14.91 -19.30
CA VAL A 176 3.86 -13.83 -20.26
C VAL A 176 5.15 -13.01 -20.38
N LEU A 177 5.71 -12.97 -21.58
CA LEU A 177 6.87 -12.15 -21.93
C LEU A 177 6.40 -10.91 -22.68
N GLN A 178 6.78 -9.74 -22.20
CA GLN A 178 6.61 -8.48 -22.90
C GLN A 178 7.98 -7.86 -23.21
N THR A 179 8.15 -7.46 -24.47
CA THR A 179 9.34 -6.79 -25.02
C THR A 179 8.88 -5.60 -25.87
N GLU A 180 9.82 -4.85 -26.45
CA GLU A 180 9.51 -3.80 -27.43
C GLU A 180 8.77 -4.34 -28.66
N ASP A 181 9.07 -5.59 -29.06
CA ASP A 181 8.53 -6.22 -30.27
C ASP A 181 7.11 -6.80 -30.07
N GLY A 182 6.66 -6.95 -28.82
CA GLY A 182 5.33 -7.48 -28.53
C GLY A 182 5.21 -8.23 -27.21
N ARG A 183 4.06 -8.90 -27.05
CA ARG A 183 3.66 -9.66 -25.86
C ARG A 183 3.25 -11.07 -26.25
N ASP A 184 3.92 -12.07 -25.70
CA ASP A 184 3.72 -13.49 -26.02
C ASP A 184 3.66 -14.37 -24.77
N ARG A 185 3.06 -15.56 -24.89
CA ARG A 185 3.19 -16.64 -23.89
C ARG A 185 4.33 -17.57 -24.27
N VAL A 186 5.23 -17.81 -23.33
CA VAL A 186 6.49 -18.51 -23.59
C VAL A 186 6.75 -19.55 -22.51
N ALA A 187 7.35 -20.68 -22.88
CA ALA A 187 7.76 -21.72 -21.93
C ALA A 187 8.70 -21.18 -20.85
N LEU A 188 8.51 -21.63 -19.60
CA LEU A 188 9.29 -21.17 -18.44
C LEU A 188 10.80 -21.33 -18.60
N SER A 189 11.26 -22.32 -19.37
CA SER A 189 12.69 -22.53 -19.67
C SER A 189 13.36 -21.34 -20.37
N ARG A 190 12.58 -20.43 -20.95
CA ARG A 190 13.07 -19.17 -21.56
C ARG A 190 13.07 -17.98 -20.60
N SER A 191 12.60 -18.16 -19.37
CA SER A 191 12.55 -17.09 -18.37
C SER A 191 13.95 -16.73 -17.87
N HIS A 192 14.19 -15.43 -17.72
CA HIS A 192 15.39 -14.90 -17.08
C HIS A 192 15.17 -14.57 -15.59
N PHE A 193 13.91 -14.36 -15.18
CA PHE A 193 13.57 -13.83 -13.87
C PHE A 193 12.83 -14.80 -12.95
N TRP A 194 12.40 -15.97 -13.43
CA TRP A 194 11.81 -16.97 -12.57
C TRP A 194 12.77 -17.40 -11.45
N GLY A 195 12.28 -17.38 -10.20
CA GLY A 195 13.10 -17.68 -9.02
C GLY A 195 14.05 -16.57 -8.60
N ARG A 196 13.86 -15.36 -9.14
CA ARG A 196 14.63 -14.16 -8.78
C ARG A 196 13.70 -13.04 -8.37
N GLY A 197 14.22 -12.15 -7.53
CA GLY A 197 13.58 -10.87 -7.21
C GLY A 197 12.21 -10.97 -6.56
N GLY A 198 11.84 -12.12 -5.96
CA GLY A 198 10.55 -12.29 -5.31
C GLY A 198 9.48 -12.99 -6.16
N THR A 199 9.81 -13.44 -7.38
CA THR A 199 8.83 -14.04 -8.30
C THR A 199 8.30 -15.41 -7.85
N GLN A 200 8.95 -16.05 -6.87
CA GLN A 200 8.47 -17.30 -6.28
C GLN A 200 7.71 -17.04 -4.98
N LEU A 201 6.38 -17.05 -5.06
CA LEU A 201 5.53 -16.87 -3.87
C LEU A 201 5.60 -18.09 -2.96
N ASP A 202 5.60 -17.85 -1.65
CA ASP A 202 5.43 -18.85 -0.59
C ASP A 202 4.00 -18.81 -0.05
N THR A 203 3.59 -17.67 0.50
CA THR A 203 2.29 -17.53 1.14
C THR A 203 1.65 -16.20 0.80
N VAL A 204 0.33 -16.23 0.57
CA VAL A 204 -0.51 -15.04 0.41
C VAL A 204 -1.63 -15.10 1.43
N LYS A 205 -1.80 -14.03 2.21
CA LYS A 205 -2.91 -13.86 3.16
C LYS A 205 -3.64 -12.57 2.85
N ALA A 206 -4.94 -12.51 3.11
CA ALA A 206 -5.66 -11.25 3.12
C ALA A 206 -6.67 -11.22 4.25
N VAL A 207 -6.91 -10.04 4.79
CA VAL A 207 -7.93 -9.77 5.80
C VAL A 207 -8.63 -8.46 5.50
N ALA A 208 -9.94 -8.45 5.64
CA ALA A 208 -10.76 -7.25 5.56
C ALA A 208 -10.80 -6.58 6.94
N GLY A 209 -10.35 -5.33 7.00
CA GLY A 209 -10.60 -4.45 8.13
C GLY A 209 -11.85 -3.59 7.92
N LYS A 210 -12.00 -2.56 8.74
CA LYS A 210 -13.13 -1.62 8.63
C LYS A 210 -12.99 -0.70 7.43
N ARG A 211 -11.76 -0.29 7.10
CA ARG A 211 -11.49 0.74 6.09
C ARG A 211 -10.66 0.26 4.90
N ALA A 212 -10.04 -0.90 5.01
CA ALA A 212 -9.20 -1.44 3.95
C ALA A 212 -9.25 -2.96 3.90
N VAL A 213 -8.85 -3.52 2.76
CA VAL A 213 -8.35 -4.89 2.69
C VAL A 213 -6.84 -4.84 2.86
N TYR A 214 -6.32 -5.68 3.74
CA TYR A 214 -4.90 -5.88 3.92
C TYR A 214 -4.47 -7.14 3.20
N LEU A 215 -3.29 -7.10 2.60
CA LEU A 215 -2.67 -8.21 1.90
C LEU A 215 -1.28 -8.45 2.49
N LYS A 216 -0.98 -9.71 2.79
CA LYS A 216 0.37 -10.19 3.09
C LYS A 216 0.84 -11.06 1.96
N LEU A 217 2.08 -10.85 1.55
CA LEU A 217 2.78 -11.74 0.65
C LEU A 217 4.13 -12.11 1.25
N SER A 218 4.52 -13.37 1.07
CA SER A 218 5.87 -13.84 1.36
C SER A 218 6.42 -14.60 0.16
N SER A 219 7.74 -14.54 -0.02
CA SER A 219 8.43 -15.17 -1.13
C SER A 219 9.55 -16.09 -0.66
N HIS A 220 9.84 -17.12 -1.46
CA HIS A 220 11.02 -17.97 -1.29
C HIS A 220 12.34 -17.28 -1.69
N SER A 221 12.26 -16.11 -2.32
CA SER A 221 13.42 -15.32 -2.77
C SER A 221 13.28 -13.88 -2.33
N GLN A 222 14.39 -13.15 -2.28
CA GLN A 222 14.36 -11.76 -1.85
C GLN A 222 13.52 -10.91 -2.81
N LEU A 223 12.57 -10.14 -2.27
CA LEU A 223 11.84 -9.08 -2.98
C LEU A 223 12.84 -7.98 -3.34
N THR A 224 12.93 -7.63 -4.62
CA THR A 224 13.86 -6.60 -5.10
C THR A 224 13.16 -5.59 -6.01
N PRO A 225 13.69 -4.36 -6.10
CA PRO A 225 13.20 -3.39 -7.08
C PRO A 225 13.16 -3.99 -8.49
N GLY A 226 12.05 -3.78 -9.20
CA GLY A 226 11.78 -4.44 -10.50
C GLY A 226 10.64 -5.44 -10.43
N MET A 227 10.35 -5.98 -9.25
CA MET A 227 9.26 -6.92 -9.03
C MET A 227 7.92 -6.18 -8.90
N SER A 228 6.85 -6.79 -9.41
CA SER A 228 5.47 -6.36 -9.14
C SER A 228 4.63 -7.55 -8.70
N LEU A 229 3.72 -7.34 -7.76
CA LEU A 229 2.59 -8.23 -7.52
C LEU A 229 1.38 -7.75 -8.32
N PHE A 230 0.67 -8.67 -8.97
CA PHE A 230 -0.57 -8.38 -9.69
C PHE A 230 -1.73 -9.22 -9.13
N LEU A 231 -2.88 -8.57 -8.97
CA LEU A 231 -4.17 -9.20 -8.75
C LEU A 231 -5.11 -8.81 -9.89
N PHE A 232 -5.45 -9.77 -10.74
CA PHE A 232 -6.28 -9.58 -11.93
C PHE A 232 -7.75 -9.93 -11.63
N PHE A 233 -8.63 -8.93 -11.64
CA PHE A 233 -10.06 -9.11 -11.38
C PHE A 233 -10.85 -9.16 -12.69
N TYR A 234 -11.55 -10.28 -12.91
CA TYR A 234 -12.35 -10.53 -14.11
C TYR A 234 -13.83 -10.31 -13.83
N ARG A 235 -14.58 -9.80 -14.81
CA ARG A 235 -16.04 -9.64 -14.68
C ARG A 235 -16.76 -10.99 -14.71
N ASP A 236 -16.25 -11.90 -15.54
CA ASP A 236 -16.64 -13.30 -15.61
C ASP A 236 -15.42 -14.13 -16.06
N GLY A 237 -15.37 -15.41 -15.70
CA GLY A 237 -14.22 -16.28 -16.00
C GLY A 237 -14.05 -16.65 -17.48
N ARG A 238 -14.81 -16.04 -18.40
CA ARG A 238 -14.73 -16.27 -19.85
C ARG A 238 -14.06 -15.11 -20.59
N GLN A 239 -13.81 -13.99 -19.93
CA GLN A 239 -13.18 -12.83 -20.56
C GLN A 239 -11.67 -12.99 -20.72
N PRO A 240 -11.10 -12.53 -21.84
CA PRO A 240 -9.67 -12.64 -22.11
C PRO A 240 -8.82 -11.63 -21.32
N SER A 241 -9.43 -10.56 -20.79
CA SER A 241 -8.77 -9.48 -20.06
C SER A 241 -9.40 -9.24 -18.70
N ALA A 242 -8.57 -8.85 -17.73
CA ALA A 242 -9.04 -8.37 -16.44
C ALA A 242 -9.62 -6.95 -16.61
N ARG A 243 -10.77 -6.70 -15.96
CA ARG A 243 -11.38 -5.36 -15.96
C ARG A 243 -10.61 -4.41 -15.04
N TYR A 244 -10.11 -4.96 -13.94
CA TYR A 244 -9.33 -4.26 -12.95
C TYR A 244 -8.07 -5.06 -12.65
N THR A 245 -6.93 -4.39 -12.56
CA THR A 245 -5.68 -4.99 -12.12
C THR A 245 -5.16 -4.18 -10.96
N VAL A 246 -5.00 -4.81 -9.80
CA VAL A 246 -4.23 -4.21 -8.72
C VAL A 246 -2.77 -4.57 -8.94
N GLU A 247 -1.90 -3.57 -8.93
CA GLU A 247 -0.45 -3.75 -9.00
C GLU A 247 0.21 -3.19 -7.74
N ILE A 248 1.17 -3.94 -7.21
CA ILE A 248 2.07 -3.49 -6.13
C ILE A 248 3.50 -3.52 -6.68
N PRO A 249 4.00 -2.40 -7.25
CA PRO A 249 5.34 -2.34 -7.82
C PRO A 249 6.36 -2.15 -6.69
N ILE A 250 7.24 -3.13 -6.53
CA ILE A 250 8.35 -3.07 -5.58
C ILE A 250 9.41 -2.14 -6.14
N THR A 251 9.60 -1.01 -5.45
CA THR A 251 10.60 0.01 -5.78
C THR A 251 11.62 0.15 -4.67
N ASP A 252 11.18 0.04 -3.42
CA ASP A 252 11.99 0.10 -2.20
C ASP A 252 11.24 -0.56 -1.03
N GLY A 253 11.63 -0.30 0.21
CA GLY A 253 10.96 -0.80 1.42
C GLY A 253 9.52 -0.34 1.63
N SER A 254 9.00 0.59 0.84
CA SER A 254 7.58 0.99 0.85
C SER A 254 7.17 1.68 -0.45
N GLY A 255 5.87 1.83 -0.67
CA GLY A 255 5.36 2.52 -1.86
C GLY A 255 3.84 2.45 -2.02
N TRP A 256 3.39 2.61 -3.26
CA TRP A 256 1.97 2.71 -3.60
C TRP A 256 1.37 1.36 -4.03
N VAL A 257 0.09 1.18 -3.74
CA VAL A 257 -0.76 0.16 -4.37
C VAL A 257 -1.57 0.83 -5.46
N LEU A 258 -1.44 0.31 -6.68
CA LEU A 258 -1.98 0.90 -7.89
C LEU A 258 -3.19 0.09 -8.39
N LEU A 259 -4.17 0.78 -8.96
CA LEU A 259 -5.31 0.20 -9.62
C LEU A 259 -5.36 0.63 -11.08
N TRP A 260 -5.16 -0.33 -11.97
CA TRP A 260 -5.39 -0.19 -13.39
C TRP A 260 -6.83 -0.55 -13.72
N THR A 261 -7.45 0.25 -14.58
CA THR A 261 -8.79 -0.01 -15.11
C THR A 261 -8.70 -0.20 -16.62
N GLU A 262 -9.42 -1.18 -17.15
CA GLU A 262 -9.49 -1.42 -18.59
C GLU A 262 -9.84 -0.11 -19.35
N GLY A 263 -9.01 0.24 -20.32
CA GLY A 263 -9.15 1.46 -21.13
C GLY A 263 -8.55 2.72 -20.51
N SER A 264 -7.92 2.65 -19.34
CA SER A 264 -7.15 3.74 -18.73
C SER A 264 -5.65 3.50 -18.89
N ASP A 265 -4.93 4.51 -19.38
CA ASP A 265 -3.46 4.47 -19.47
C ASP A 265 -2.78 4.94 -18.18
N GLU A 266 -3.54 5.51 -17.24
CA GLU A 266 -3.04 5.98 -15.94
C GLU A 266 -3.63 5.13 -14.80
N PRO A 267 -2.80 4.64 -13.87
CA PRO A 267 -3.29 3.93 -12.69
C PRO A 267 -3.75 4.91 -11.62
N ARG A 268 -4.69 4.46 -10.79
CA ARG A 268 -5.12 5.18 -9.59
C ARG A 268 -4.43 4.61 -8.36
N VAL A 269 -3.90 5.46 -7.48
CA VAL A 269 -3.41 5.03 -6.16
C VAL A 269 -4.60 4.66 -5.28
N ILE A 270 -4.62 3.42 -4.77
CA ILE A 270 -5.70 2.90 -3.91
C ILE A 270 -5.22 2.50 -2.52
N GLY A 271 -3.92 2.65 -2.25
CA GLY A 271 -3.34 2.36 -0.95
C GLY A 271 -1.82 2.34 -1.02
N ASN A 272 -1.21 1.63 -0.09
CA ASN A 272 0.22 1.69 0.17
C ASN A 272 0.72 0.35 0.68
N TYR A 273 2.02 0.09 0.49
CA TYR A 273 2.68 -1.12 0.96
C TYR A 273 3.94 -0.78 1.73
N VAL A 274 4.34 -1.73 2.57
CA VAL A 274 5.67 -1.87 3.14
C VAL A 274 6.23 -3.22 2.73
N SER A 275 7.54 -3.29 2.53
CA SER A 275 8.22 -4.54 2.24
C SER A 275 9.55 -4.62 2.98
N ASP A 276 9.91 -5.84 3.34
CA ASP A 276 11.24 -6.25 3.73
C ASP A 276 11.72 -7.32 2.74
N ARG A 277 12.86 -7.96 3.00
CA ARG A 277 13.50 -8.91 2.09
C ARG A 277 12.58 -10.02 1.61
N PHE A 278 11.71 -10.58 2.45
CA PHE A 278 10.89 -11.75 2.09
C PHE A 278 9.41 -11.57 2.38
N LEU A 279 9.01 -10.39 2.82
CA LEU A 279 7.67 -10.08 3.29
C LEU A 279 7.22 -8.77 2.67
N LEU A 280 5.97 -8.73 2.23
CA LEU A 280 5.27 -7.52 1.86
C LEU A 280 3.94 -7.48 2.58
N GLU A 281 3.59 -6.29 3.05
CA GLU A 281 2.28 -5.97 3.60
C GLU A 281 1.72 -4.78 2.82
N ALA A 282 0.46 -4.86 2.42
CA ALA A 282 -0.19 -3.81 1.67
C ALA A 282 -1.59 -3.58 2.21
N GLN A 283 -2.07 -2.35 2.06
CA GLN A 283 -3.46 -1.99 2.31
C GLN A 283 -4.09 -1.44 1.03
N MET A 284 -5.36 -1.79 0.81
CA MET A 284 -6.21 -1.26 -0.26
C MET A 284 -7.43 -0.61 0.38
N ARG A 285 -7.54 0.71 0.31
CA ARG A 285 -8.57 1.45 1.04
C ARG A 285 -9.92 1.41 0.33
N TYR A 286 -10.98 1.14 1.07
CA TYR A 286 -12.32 1.01 0.51
C TYR A 286 -12.86 2.30 -0.13
N ASP A 287 -12.46 3.46 0.37
CA ASP A 287 -12.85 4.76 -0.18
C ASP A 287 -12.19 5.08 -1.53
N LEU A 288 -11.11 4.37 -1.88
CA LEU A 288 -10.39 4.54 -3.14
C LEU A 288 -10.67 3.42 -4.16
N VAL A 289 -11.04 2.23 -3.69
CA VAL A 289 -11.35 1.07 -4.53
C VAL A 289 -12.78 1.17 -5.08
N PRO A 290 -13.00 0.99 -6.41
CA PRO A 290 -14.34 0.97 -6.98
C PRO A 290 -15.26 -0.07 -6.30
N GLN A 291 -16.51 0.33 -6.05
CA GLN A 291 -17.55 -0.56 -5.51
C GLN A 291 -17.77 -1.81 -6.37
N ALA A 292 -17.40 -1.79 -7.65
CA ALA A 292 -17.44 -2.98 -8.51
C ALA A 292 -16.41 -4.06 -8.13
N ILE A 293 -15.35 -3.73 -7.38
CA ILE A 293 -14.40 -4.69 -6.82
C ILE A 293 -14.86 -5.10 -5.41
N LEU A 294 -15.28 -4.14 -4.58
CA LEU A 294 -15.69 -4.38 -3.19
C LEU A 294 -17.06 -5.08 -3.08
N GLY A 295 -18.00 -4.71 -3.94
CA GLY A 295 -19.35 -5.26 -4.01
C GLY A 295 -19.42 -6.63 -4.67
N GLN A 296 -18.28 -7.21 -5.09
CA GLN A 296 -18.17 -8.57 -5.55
C GLN A 296 -18.20 -9.59 -4.39
N ARG A 297 -19.17 -9.46 -3.48
CA ARG A 297 -19.64 -10.55 -2.61
C ARG A 297 -20.38 -11.65 -3.39
N LEU A 298 -20.11 -11.75 -4.68
CA LEU A 298 -20.61 -12.82 -5.51
C LEU A 298 -19.81 -14.07 -5.17
N PRO A 299 -20.44 -15.24 -4.96
CA PRO A 299 -19.75 -16.48 -4.60
C PRO A 299 -18.60 -16.86 -5.54
N ASN A 300 -18.65 -16.35 -6.78
CA ASN A 300 -17.71 -16.67 -7.85
C ASN A 300 -16.75 -15.53 -8.18
N ALA A 301 -16.67 -14.49 -7.36
CA ALA A 301 -15.69 -13.44 -7.55
C ALA A 301 -14.29 -13.97 -7.22
N PHE A 302 -13.35 -13.72 -8.14
CA PHE A 302 -11.99 -14.19 -7.99
C PHE A 302 -11.00 -13.16 -8.53
N ALA A 303 -9.76 -13.27 -8.06
CA ALA A 303 -8.62 -12.64 -8.69
C ALA A 303 -7.57 -13.70 -9.04
N ASP A 304 -6.95 -13.58 -10.20
CA ASP A 304 -5.74 -14.35 -10.50
C ASP A 304 -4.53 -13.58 -9.95
N ILE A 305 -3.69 -14.27 -9.20
CA ILE A 305 -2.46 -13.72 -8.62
C ILE A 305 -1.27 -14.06 -9.51
N ALA A 306 -0.49 -13.04 -9.84
CA ALA A 306 0.73 -13.17 -10.61
C ALA A 306 1.84 -12.31 -10.00
N THR A 307 3.08 -12.70 -10.24
CA THR A 307 4.24 -11.84 -10.00
C THR A 307 4.86 -11.46 -11.33
N GLY A 308 5.31 -10.22 -11.49
CA GLY A 308 6.12 -9.83 -12.63
C GLY A 308 7.50 -9.35 -12.22
N PHE A 309 8.43 -9.35 -13.17
CA PHE A 309 9.72 -8.68 -13.03
C PHE A 309 10.06 -7.91 -14.29
N SER A 310 10.42 -6.63 -14.13
CA SER A 310 10.85 -5.73 -15.21
C SER A 310 12.34 -5.47 -15.11
N GLY A 311 13.08 -5.69 -16.20
CA GLY A 311 14.50 -5.38 -16.27
C GLY A 311 15.10 -5.71 -17.63
N ALA A 312 16.21 -5.08 -18.00
CA ALA A 312 16.92 -5.32 -19.26
C ALA A 312 16.01 -5.29 -20.52
N GLY A 313 15.10 -4.31 -20.58
CA GLY A 313 14.20 -4.09 -21.72
C GLY A 313 13.10 -5.14 -21.90
N ARG A 314 12.84 -5.97 -20.87
CA ARG A 314 11.76 -6.96 -20.89
C ARG A 314 10.99 -6.97 -19.58
N HIS A 315 9.77 -7.51 -19.65
CA HIS A 315 8.92 -7.80 -18.52
C HIS A 315 8.44 -9.26 -18.59
N GLU A 316 8.61 -10.00 -17.50
CA GLU A 316 8.18 -11.41 -17.39
C GLU A 316 7.15 -11.53 -16.28
N GLU A 317 5.95 -12.03 -16.60
CA GLU A 317 4.79 -12.15 -15.69
C GLU A 317 4.41 -13.63 -15.50
N PHE A 318 4.41 -14.09 -14.24
CA PHE A 318 4.25 -15.48 -13.80
C PHE A 318 2.95 -15.63 -13.01
N TYR A 319 2.01 -16.41 -13.54
CA TYR A 319 0.73 -16.70 -12.88
C TYR A 319 0.89 -17.83 -11.86
N HIS A 320 0.39 -17.61 -10.64
CA HIS A 320 0.56 -18.55 -9.52
C HIS A 320 -0.72 -19.30 -9.19
N ALA A 321 -1.81 -18.57 -8.95
CA ALA A 321 -3.06 -19.16 -8.46
C ALA A 321 -4.26 -18.28 -8.77
N ARG A 322 -5.45 -18.86 -8.56
CA ARG A 322 -6.72 -18.14 -8.47
C ARG A 322 -7.14 -18.07 -7.00
N ILE A 323 -7.44 -16.88 -6.52
CA ILE A 323 -7.98 -16.65 -5.18
C ILE A 323 -9.44 -16.22 -5.27
N TYR A 324 -10.30 -16.81 -4.45
CA TYR A 324 -11.71 -16.42 -4.37
C TYR A 324 -11.89 -15.35 -3.30
N LEU A 325 -12.57 -14.26 -3.63
CA LEU A 325 -12.73 -13.12 -2.71
C LEU A 325 -13.56 -13.50 -1.48
N SER A 326 -14.44 -14.49 -1.61
CA SER A 326 -15.20 -15.09 -0.50
C SER A 326 -14.33 -15.81 0.54
N SER A 327 -13.04 -16.06 0.25
CA SER A 327 -12.10 -16.67 1.18
C SER A 327 -11.34 -15.63 2.02
N ILE A 328 -11.53 -14.34 1.77
CA ILE A 328 -10.91 -13.25 2.53
C ILE A 328 -11.64 -13.15 3.88
N ASP A 329 -10.88 -13.24 4.97
CA ASP A 329 -11.39 -13.14 6.32
C ASP A 329 -12.03 -11.75 6.55
N GLY A 330 -13.26 -11.70 7.06
CA GLY A 330 -13.99 -10.47 7.36
C GLY A 330 -14.71 -9.77 6.19
N LEU A 331 -14.68 -10.31 4.96
CA LEU A 331 -15.25 -9.66 3.76
C LEU A 331 -16.71 -10.04 3.47
#